data_AF-A0A959KTD2-F1
#
_entry.id   AF-A0A959KTD2-F1
#
_cell.length_a   1.000
_cell.length_b   1.000
_cell.length_c   1.000
_cell.angle_alpha   90.00
_cell.angle_beta   90.00
_cell.angle_gamma   90.00
#
_symmetry.space_group_name_H-M   'P 1'
#
loop_
_entity.id
_entity.type
_entity.pdbx_description
1 polymer ?
#
loop_
_entity_poly.entity_id
_entity_poly.type
_entity_poly.pdbx_seq_one_letter_code
_entity_poly.pdbx_strand_id
1 'polypeptide(L)'
;LNQALDFSRYAYELFPYCNLQLGIADEGQPCFDPPAGHPDAGKRVFAYYFWLFPNLMFNFYPWGLSLNVVEPLAPDRTLVRFRTYRFADAGLQPAEAQLHQTELEDEAVVESVQKGIRSRHYDRGR
;
A
#
# COMPACT_ATOMS: atom_id res chain seq x y z
N LEU A 1 -4.11 1.92 -10.10
CA LEU A 1 -3.80 2.70 -8.87
C LEU A 1 -3.30 4.13 -9.14
N ASN A 2 -2.23 4.33 -9.93
CA ASN A 2 -1.56 5.64 -10.10
C ASN A 2 -2.41 6.78 -10.72
N GLN A 3 -3.52 6.47 -11.39
CA GLN A 3 -4.42 7.48 -11.98
C GLN A 3 -5.52 7.97 -11.02
N ALA A 4 -5.60 7.41 -9.81
CA ALA A 4 -6.64 7.75 -8.84
C ALA A 4 -6.13 8.60 -7.66
N LEU A 5 -4.83 8.89 -7.61
CA LEU A 5 -4.15 9.51 -6.48
C LEU A 5 -3.52 10.85 -6.89
N ASP A 6 -3.86 11.90 -6.15
CA ASP A 6 -3.14 13.16 -6.21
C ASP A 6 -1.85 13.06 -5.38
N PHE A 7 -0.75 12.67 -6.04
CA PHE A 7 0.57 12.54 -5.42
C PHE A 7 1.09 13.86 -4.80
N SER A 8 0.58 15.02 -5.22
CA SER A 8 0.99 16.31 -4.65
C SER A 8 0.42 16.52 -3.24
N ARG A 9 -0.64 15.78 -2.89
CA ARG A 9 -1.34 15.85 -1.60
C ARG A 9 -1.10 14.64 -0.70
N TYR A 10 -0.15 13.79 -1.09
CA TYR A 10 0.24 12.64 -0.30
C TYR A 10 0.82 13.10 1.03
N ALA A 11 0.25 12.62 2.13
CA ALA A 11 0.67 12.97 3.48
C ALA A 11 1.20 11.74 4.21
N TYR A 12 2.13 11.96 5.15
CA TYR A 12 2.76 10.91 5.93
C TYR A 12 2.66 11.23 7.42
N GLU A 13 2.34 10.21 8.23
CA GLU A 13 2.39 10.27 9.68
C GLU A 13 3.31 9.16 10.20
N LEU A 14 4.17 9.50 11.16
CA LEU A 14 5.20 8.61 11.69
C LEU A 14 4.89 8.25 13.14
N PHE A 15 5.05 6.97 13.45
CA PHE A 15 4.92 6.40 14.79
C PHE A 15 6.14 5.51 15.08
N PRO A 16 6.40 5.12 16.34
CA PRO A 16 7.60 4.36 16.70
C PRO A 16 7.84 3.06 15.92
N TYR A 17 6.77 2.35 15.56
CA TYR A 17 6.83 1.08 14.81
C TYR A 17 5.82 1.02 13.67
N CYS A 18 5.36 2.18 13.21
CA CYS A 18 4.32 2.28 12.21
C CYS A 18 4.49 3.58 11.41
N ASN A 19 4.10 3.56 10.14
CA ASN A 19 3.80 4.79 9.42
C ASN A 19 2.45 4.67 8.74
N LEU A 20 1.81 5.82 8.56
CA LEU A 20 0.62 5.99 7.75
C LEU A 20 0.97 6.87 6.56
N GLN A 21 0.54 6.45 5.37
CA GLN A 21 0.58 7.26 4.17
C GLN A 21 -0.86 7.44 3.70
N LEU A 22 -1.30 8.69 3.58
CA LEU A 22 -2.65 9.04 3.15
C LEU A 22 -2.64 9.29 1.65
N GLY A 23 -3.33 8.41 0.92
CA GLY A 23 -3.62 8.61 -0.48
C GLY A 23 -4.86 9.49 -0.65
N ILE A 24 -4.74 10.64 -1.32
CA ILE A 24 -5.86 11.54 -1.60
C ILE A 24 -6.41 11.24 -3.00
N ALA A 25 -7.74 11.09 -3.08
CA ALA A 25 -8.46 10.77 -4.30
C ALA A 25 -8.56 11.98 -5.22
N ASP A 26 -8.32 11.75 -6.51
CA ASP A 26 -8.69 12.70 -7.55
C ASP A 26 -10.23 12.91 -7.61
N GLU A 27 -10.65 13.96 -8.33
CA GLU A 27 -12.07 14.22 -8.56
C GLU A 27 -12.75 13.02 -9.26
N GLY A 28 -13.95 12.67 -8.79
CA GLY A 28 -14.72 11.55 -9.35
C GLY A 28 -14.26 10.15 -8.94
N GLN A 29 -13.14 10.02 -8.23
CA GLN A 29 -12.67 8.72 -7.71
C GLN A 29 -13.37 8.34 -6.40
N PRO A 30 -13.51 7.03 -6.11
CA PRO A 30 -13.98 6.55 -4.82
C PRO A 30 -13.09 7.07 -3.69
N CYS A 31 -13.70 7.54 -2.60
CA CYS A 31 -12.97 7.97 -1.42
C CYS A 31 -13.77 7.64 -0.16
N PHE A 32 -13.08 7.57 0.96
CA PHE A 32 -13.70 7.62 2.27
C PHE A 32 -14.32 9.00 2.50
N ASP A 33 -15.36 9.02 3.33
CA ASP A 33 -15.96 10.24 3.88
C ASP A 33 -15.84 10.18 5.42
N PRO A 34 -14.69 10.58 5.99
CA PRO A 34 -14.48 10.48 7.42
C PRO A 34 -15.46 11.39 8.19
N PRO A 35 -16.04 10.91 9.31
CA PRO A 35 -17.06 11.66 10.04
C PRO A 35 -16.50 12.94 10.66
N ALA A 36 -17.40 13.86 11.02
CA ALA A 36 -17.04 15.08 11.73
C ALA A 36 -16.28 14.77 13.04
N GLY A 37 -15.17 15.47 13.26
CA GLY A 37 -14.26 15.24 14.39
C GLY A 37 -13.09 14.28 14.09
N HIS A 38 -13.09 13.61 12.93
CA HIS A 38 -11.93 12.86 12.45
C HIS A 38 -10.80 13.82 12.00
N PRO A 39 -9.51 13.49 12.21
CA PRO A 39 -8.37 14.31 11.73
C PRO A 39 -8.39 14.58 10.22
N ASP A 40 -9.02 13.67 9.46
CA ASP A 40 -9.18 13.78 8.00
C ASP A 40 -10.57 14.17 7.54
N ALA A 41 -11.43 14.66 8.45
CA ALA A 41 -12.76 15.13 8.06
C ALA A 41 -12.67 16.18 6.94
N GLY A 42 -13.46 16.00 5.88
CA GLY A 42 -13.45 16.87 4.69
C GLY A 42 -12.34 16.57 3.67
N LYS A 43 -11.43 15.63 3.94
CA LYS A 43 -10.45 15.17 2.94
C LYS A 43 -11.04 14.03 2.12
N ARG A 44 -10.84 14.06 0.80
CA ARG A 44 -11.21 12.96 -0.12
C ARG A 44 -10.17 11.84 -0.03
N VAL A 45 -10.16 11.06 1.04
CA VAL A 45 -9.13 10.03 1.23
C VAL A 45 -9.42 8.82 0.35
N PHE A 46 -8.57 8.55 -0.64
CA PHE A 46 -8.67 7.34 -1.48
C PHE A 46 -8.26 6.09 -0.71
N ALA A 47 -7.18 6.18 0.05
CA ALA A 47 -6.62 5.03 0.74
C ALA A 47 -5.82 5.42 1.97
N TYR A 48 -5.80 4.52 2.96
CA TYR A 48 -4.90 4.57 4.09
C TYR A 48 -3.89 3.43 3.99
N TYR A 49 -2.62 3.76 3.80
CA TYR A 49 -1.53 2.80 3.70
C TYR A 49 -0.74 2.78 5.00
N PHE A 50 -0.95 1.76 5.81
CA PHE A 50 -0.19 1.55 7.02
C PHE A 50 0.91 0.52 6.79
N TRP A 51 2.14 0.83 7.18
CA TRP A 51 3.19 -0.16 7.41
C TRP A 51 3.40 -0.31 8.90
N LEU A 52 3.17 -1.51 9.43
CA LEU A 52 3.46 -1.86 10.82
C LEU A 52 4.69 -2.77 10.81
N PHE A 53 5.76 -2.25 11.40
CA PHE A 53 6.98 -3.02 11.60
C PHE A 53 6.68 -4.20 12.55
N PRO A 54 7.14 -5.43 12.25
CA PRO A 54 8.16 -5.74 11.24
C PRO A 54 7.65 -6.17 9.87
N ASN A 55 6.36 -6.44 9.69
CA ASN A 55 5.96 -7.28 8.57
C ASN A 55 4.52 -7.17 8.07
N LEU A 56 3.77 -6.15 8.46
CA LEU A 56 2.36 -6.00 8.05
C LEU A 56 2.14 -4.72 7.27
N MET A 57 1.42 -4.83 6.16
CA MET A 57 0.87 -3.68 5.44
C MET A 57 -0.65 -3.75 5.46
N PHE A 58 -1.31 -2.69 5.94
CA PHE A 58 -2.74 -2.53 5.81
C PHE A 58 -3.03 -1.45 4.79
N ASN A 59 -3.63 -1.83 3.67
CA ASN A 59 -4.03 -0.93 2.61
C ASN A 59 -5.56 -0.85 2.62
N PHE A 60 -6.10 0.16 3.30
CA PHE A 60 -7.55 0.38 3.36
C PHE A 60 -8.01 1.21 2.18
N TYR A 61 -9.10 0.77 1.57
CA TYR A 61 -9.80 1.43 0.48
C TYR A 61 -11.31 1.48 0.77
N PRO A 62 -12.09 2.32 0.09
CA PRO A 62 -13.55 2.37 0.26
C PRO A 62 -14.25 1.02 0.05
N TRP A 63 -13.64 0.09 -0.68
CA TRP A 63 -14.19 -1.26 -0.90
C TRP A 63 -13.77 -2.30 0.16
N GLY A 64 -12.74 -2.04 0.95
CA GLY A 64 -12.20 -3.02 1.89
C GLY A 64 -10.73 -2.84 2.22
N LEU A 65 -10.09 -3.94 2.63
CA LEU A 65 -8.70 -4.03 3.05
C LEU A 65 -7.94 -5.00 2.15
N SER A 66 -6.80 -4.55 1.62
CA SER A 66 -5.73 -5.43 1.16
C SER A 66 -4.64 -5.49 2.23
N LEU A 67 -4.40 -6.70 2.76
CA LEU A 67 -3.41 -6.99 3.80
C LEU A 67 -2.23 -7.74 3.18
N ASN A 68 -1.02 -7.23 3.39
CA ASN A 68 0.21 -7.92 3.00
C ASN A 68 0.92 -8.39 4.27
N VAL A 69 1.24 -9.69 4.34
CA VAL A 69 2.03 -10.28 5.42
C VAL A 69 3.36 -10.72 4.86
N VAL A 70 4.45 -10.14 5.37
CA VAL A 70 5.83 -10.40 4.91
C VAL A 70 6.51 -11.42 5.82
N GLU A 71 6.86 -12.58 5.28
CA GLU A 71 7.43 -13.69 6.05
C GLU A 71 8.84 -14.02 5.54
N PRO A 72 9.92 -13.61 6.25
CA PRO A 72 11.27 -13.96 5.86
C PRO A 72 11.49 -15.47 6.02
N LEU A 73 11.94 -16.13 4.95
CA LEU A 73 12.23 -17.57 4.93
C LEU A 73 13.74 -17.87 4.91
N ALA A 74 14.53 -16.96 4.36
CA ALA A 74 15.99 -17.00 4.30
C ALA A 74 16.51 -15.57 4.04
N PRO A 75 17.82 -15.29 4.15
CA PRO A 75 18.39 -13.97 3.85
C PRO A 75 18.08 -13.44 2.43
N ASP A 76 17.72 -14.33 1.51
CA ASP A 76 17.40 -14.02 0.13
C ASP A 76 16.04 -14.53 -0.35
N ARG A 77 15.17 -14.92 0.60
CA ARG A 77 13.86 -15.47 0.26
C ARG A 77 12.82 -15.00 1.26
N THR A 78 11.75 -14.42 0.75
CA THR A 78 10.63 -13.92 1.53
C THR A 78 9.34 -14.42 0.89
N LEU A 79 8.40 -14.88 1.70
CA LEU A 79 7.03 -15.15 1.27
C LEU A 79 6.20 -13.92 1.60
N VAL A 80 5.48 -13.38 0.62
CA VAL A 80 4.48 -12.34 0.84
C VAL A 80 3.09 -12.93 0.65
N ARG A 81 2.24 -12.83 1.67
CA ARG A 81 0.84 -13.25 1.58
C ARG A 81 -0.06 -12.05 1.39
N PHE A 82 -0.70 -11.97 0.24
CA PHE A 82 -1.76 -11.01 -0.04
C PHE A 82 -3.10 -11.58 0.43
N ARG A 83 -3.88 -10.78 1.17
CA ARG A 83 -5.19 -11.15 1.72
C ARG A 83 -6.17 -10.00 1.52
N THR A 84 -7.27 -10.27 0.82
CA THR A 84 -8.31 -9.28 0.53
C THR A 84 -9.52 -9.52 1.41
N TYR A 85 -9.95 -8.49 2.13
CA TYR A 85 -11.15 -8.49 2.97
C TYR A 85 -12.08 -7.37 2.50
N ARG A 86 -13.26 -7.73 2.01
CA ARG A 86 -14.25 -6.74 1.52
C ARG A 86 -15.23 -6.35 2.60
N PHE A 87 -15.65 -5.09 2.59
CA PHE A 87 -16.81 -4.68 3.39
C PHE A 87 -18.09 -5.27 2.80
N ALA A 88 -19.05 -5.59 3.66
CA ALA A 88 -20.25 -6.34 3.28
C ALA A 88 -21.12 -5.60 2.26
N ASP A 89 -21.08 -4.28 2.29
CA ASP A 89 -21.82 -3.33 1.47
C ASP A 89 -21.00 -2.77 0.29
N ALA A 90 -19.73 -3.18 0.15
CA ALA A 90 -18.88 -2.71 -0.93
C ALA A 90 -19.23 -3.37 -2.27
N GLY A 91 -19.62 -2.55 -3.25
CA GLY A 91 -19.74 -2.96 -4.65
C GLY A 91 -18.40 -3.48 -5.22
N LEU A 92 -18.45 -4.27 -6.29
CA LEU A 92 -17.24 -4.68 -7.03
C LEU A 92 -16.54 -3.45 -7.58
N GLN A 93 -15.27 -3.25 -7.23
CA GLN A 93 -14.48 -2.12 -7.71
C GLN A 93 -13.39 -2.58 -8.68
N PRO A 94 -13.20 -1.91 -9.84
CA PRO A 94 -12.10 -2.22 -10.76
C PRO A 94 -10.71 -2.18 -10.10
N ALA A 95 -10.56 -1.36 -9.06
CA ALA A 95 -9.33 -1.24 -8.28
C ALA A 95 -8.92 -2.57 -7.61
N GLU A 96 -9.88 -3.42 -7.21
CA GLU A 96 -9.60 -4.75 -6.64
C GLU A 96 -8.91 -5.66 -7.66
N ALA A 97 -9.38 -5.67 -8.91
CA ALA A 97 -8.83 -6.51 -9.98
C ALA A 97 -7.41 -6.09 -10.41
N GLN A 98 -7.05 -4.81 -10.19
CA GLN A 98 -5.72 -4.29 -10.53
C GLN A 98 -4.65 -4.63 -9.49
N LEU A 99 -5.03 -4.98 -8.25
CA LEU A 99 -4.08 -5.26 -7.18
C LEU A 99 -3.09 -6.35 -7.56
N HIS A 100 -3.58 -7.46 -8.11
CA HIS A 100 -2.73 -8.59 -8.46
C HIS A 100 -1.64 -8.24 -9.47
N GLN A 101 -1.95 -7.39 -10.45
CA GLN A 101 -0.95 -6.93 -11.40
C GLN A 101 0.11 -6.06 -10.73
N THR A 102 -0.30 -5.11 -9.88
CA THR A 102 0.62 -4.27 -9.12
C THR A 102 1.53 -5.10 -8.21
N GLU A 103 1.00 -6.14 -7.56
CA GLU A 103 1.77 -7.07 -6.72
C GLU A 103 2.87 -7.81 -7.51
N LEU A 104 2.58 -8.24 -8.73
CA LEU A 104 3.55 -8.88 -9.62
C LEU A 104 4.62 -7.90 -10.12
N GLU A 105 4.24 -6.66 -10.40
CA GLU A 105 5.17 -5.60 -10.80
C GLU A 105 6.16 -5.29 -9.66
N ASP A 106 5.65 -5.17 -8.42
CA ASP A 106 6.48 -4.97 -7.23
C ASP A 106 7.43 -6.14 -6.99
N GLU A 107 6.96 -7.38 -7.12
CA GLU A 107 7.79 -8.59 -7.00
C GLU A 107 8.96 -8.57 -8.00
N ALA A 108 8.68 -8.29 -9.28
CA ALA A 108 9.69 -8.24 -10.32
C ALA A 108 10.77 -7.18 -10.03
N VAL A 109 10.37 -6.01 -9.49
CA VAL A 109 11.30 -4.95 -9.10
C VAL A 109 12.17 -5.39 -7.92
N VAL A 110 11.58 -5.96 -6.87
CA VAL A 110 12.32 -6.43 -5.68
C VAL A 110 13.30 -7.54 -6.05
N GLU A 111 12.91 -8.50 -6.88
CA GLU A 111 13.81 -9.55 -7.36
C GLU A 111 14.98 -8.98 -8.17
N SER A 112 14.71 -8.00 -9.03
CA SER A 112 15.74 -7.32 -9.81
C SER A 112 16.77 -6.61 -8.91
N VAL A 113 16.29 -5.89 -7.89
CA VAL A 113 17.14 -5.25 -6.88
C VAL A 113 17.97 -6.29 -6.14
N GLN A 114 17.35 -7.38 -5.68
CA GLN A 114 18.04 -8.45 -4.95
C GLN A 114 19.15 -9.11 -5.78
N LYS A 115 18.97 -9.27 -7.09
CA LYS A 115 20.01 -9.73 -8.01
C LYS A 115 21.15 -8.70 -8.12
N GLY A 116 20.80 -7.42 -8.23
CA GLY A 116 21.78 -6.32 -8.35
C GLY A 116 22.69 -6.17 -7.14
N ILE A 117 22.15 -6.21 -5.92
CA ILE A 117 22.93 -6.00 -4.69
C ILE A 117 23.95 -7.11 -4.40
N ARG A 118 23.84 -8.27 -5.07
CA ARG A 118 24.83 -9.36 -4.98
C ARG A 118 26.09 -9.12 -5.81
N SER A 119 26.10 -8.10 -6.66
CA SER A 119 27.26 -7.76 -7.48
C SER A 119 28.41 -7.27 -6.61
N ARG A 120 29.64 -7.72 -6.91
CA ARG A 120 30.87 -7.18 -6.29
C ARG A 120 31.09 -5.68 -6.55
N HIS A 121 30.39 -5.12 -7.52
CA HIS A 121 30.46 -3.70 -7.89
C HIS A 121 29.42 -2.85 -7.15
N TYR A 122 28.52 -3.47 -6.38
CA TYR A 122 27.57 -2.76 -5.53
C TYR A 122 28.22 -2.41 -4.19
N ASP A 123 28.11 -1.14 -3.78
CA ASP A 123 28.57 -0.66 -2.46
C ASP A 123 27.36 -0.38 -1.55
N ARG A 124 26.52 0.60 -1.93
CA ARG A 124 25.29 0.96 -1.21
C ARG A 124 24.29 1.72 -2.09
N GLY A 125 23.03 1.80 -1.66
CA GLY A 125 22.01 2.67 -2.25
C GLY A 125 22.32 4.16 -2.02
N ARG A 126 21.61 5.03 -2.75
CA ARG A 126 21.66 6.49 -2.53
C ARG A 126 20.88 6.90 -1.29
#